data_AF-A0A952BAH3-F1
#
_entry.id   AF-A0A952BAH3-F1
#
_cell.length_a   1.000
_cell.length_b   1.000
_cell.length_c   1.000
_cell.angle_alpha   90.00
_cell.angle_beta   90.00
_cell.angle_gamma   90.00
#
_symmetry.space_group_name_H-M   'P 1'
#
loop_
_entity.id
_entity.type
_entity.pdbx_description
1 polymer ?
#
loop_
_entity_poly.entity_id
_entity_poly.type
_entity_poly.pdbx_seq_one_letter_code
_entity_poly.pdbx_strand_id
1 'polypeptide(L)'
;MLPCSEPCPKFAPAYCNRGTCYYEKSEYDHAILDFTKSLEINPKLTDAYFNRAAAYYQKQEYGKAWEDVHKAQSMEYQISPDFLKALRDASGRER
;
A
#
# COMPACT_ATOMS: atom_id res chain seq x y z
N MET A 1 -2.61 -20.07 -30.41
CA MET A 1 -1.83 -20.25 -29.17
C MET A 1 -1.06 -18.95 -28.95
N LEU A 2 -1.49 -18.12 -28.01
CA LEU A 2 -0.71 -16.94 -27.64
C LEU A 2 0.51 -17.42 -26.84
N PRO A 3 1.75 -17.03 -27.19
CA PRO A 3 2.89 -17.36 -26.35
C PRO A 3 2.67 -16.72 -24.99
N CYS A 4 2.72 -17.55 -23.94
CA CYS A 4 2.70 -17.12 -22.56
C CYS A 4 3.68 -15.96 -22.39
N SER A 5 3.12 -14.77 -22.17
CA SER A 5 3.84 -13.63 -21.65
C SER A 5 4.61 -14.10 -20.43
N GLU A 6 5.93 -14.18 -20.59
CA GLU A 6 6.87 -14.45 -19.53
C GLU A 6 6.51 -13.62 -18.30
N PRO A 7 6.52 -14.17 -17.08
CA PRO A 7 6.47 -13.34 -15.89
C PRO A 7 7.80 -12.59 -15.81
N CYS A 8 7.91 -11.45 -16.48
CA CYS A 8 9.04 -10.54 -16.37
C CYS A 8 9.25 -10.23 -14.87
N PRO A 9 10.35 -10.69 -14.24
CA PRO A 9 10.48 -10.70 -12.78
C PRO A 9 10.87 -9.34 -12.18
N LYS A 10 10.60 -8.22 -12.86
CA LYS A 10 11.02 -6.86 -12.49
C LYS A 10 9.88 -5.85 -12.49
N PHE A 11 8.67 -6.29 -12.19
CA PHE A 11 7.51 -5.40 -12.16
C PHE A 11 7.19 -4.99 -10.72
N ALA A 12 7.27 -3.68 -10.44
CA ALA A 12 6.67 -3.09 -9.25
C ALA A 12 5.26 -3.65 -8.94
N PRO A 13 4.32 -3.76 -9.91
CA PRO A 13 3.02 -4.34 -9.62
C PRO A 13 3.06 -5.82 -9.20
N ALA A 14 4.08 -6.60 -9.56
CA ALA A 14 4.22 -7.97 -9.08
C ALA A 14 4.55 -8.03 -7.58
N TYR A 15 5.43 -7.16 -7.10
CA TYR A 15 5.70 -7.00 -5.67
C TYR A 15 4.47 -6.46 -4.94
N CYS A 16 3.73 -5.53 -5.55
CA CYS A 16 2.47 -5.04 -4.99
C CYS A 16 1.46 -6.18 -4.81
N ASN A 17 1.20 -6.98 -5.85
CA ASN A 17 0.27 -8.10 -5.77
C ASN A 17 0.71 -9.14 -4.73
N ARG A 18 2.01 -9.41 -4.62
CA ARG A 18 2.54 -10.30 -3.59
C ARG A 18 2.32 -9.74 -2.18
N GLY A 19 2.57 -8.44 -2.00
CA GLY A 19 2.28 -7.73 -0.76
C GLY A 19 0.80 -7.82 -0.38
N THR A 20 -0.11 -7.68 -1.34
CA THR A 20 -1.56 -7.85 -1.11
C THR A 20 -1.89 -9.28 -0.67
N CYS A 21 -1.27 -10.30 -1.26
CA CYS A 21 -1.45 -11.68 -0.81
C CYS A 21 -0.99 -11.88 0.65
N TYR A 22 0.13 -11.26 1.06
CA TYR A 22 0.55 -11.27 2.47
C TYR A 22 -0.41 -10.48 3.37
N TYR A 23 -0.95 -9.35 2.89
CA TYR A 23 -1.95 -8.58 3.62
C TYR A 23 -3.21 -9.41 3.90
N GLU A 24 -3.72 -10.16 2.93
CA GLU A 24 -4.87 -11.05 3.13
C GLU A 24 -4.58 -12.20 4.10
N LYS A 25 -3.31 -12.63 4.18
CA LYS A 25 -2.83 -13.58 5.20
C LYS A 25 -2.63 -12.96 6.57
N SER A 26 -2.97 -11.68 6.76
CA SER A 26 -2.65 -10.89 7.97
C SER A 26 -1.14 -10.79 8.27
N GLU A 27 -0.29 -11.06 7.29
CA GLU A 27 1.16 -10.92 7.38
C GLU A 27 1.59 -9.51 6.97
N TYR A 28 1.16 -8.52 7.75
CA TYR A 28 1.33 -7.11 7.40
C TYR A 28 2.79 -6.68 7.29
N ASP A 29 3.69 -7.23 8.11
CA ASP A 29 5.13 -6.96 8.03
C ASP A 29 5.73 -7.35 6.67
N HIS A 30 5.44 -8.55 6.20
CA HIS A 30 5.88 -9.02 4.89
C HIS A 30 5.24 -8.20 3.77
N ALA A 31 3.95 -7.87 3.91
CA ALA A 31 3.25 -7.02 2.96
C ALA A 31 3.93 -5.64 2.81
N ILE A 32 4.26 -4.98 3.93
CA ILE A 32 4.94 -3.68 3.95
C ILE A 32 6.30 -3.75 3.26
N LEU A 33 7.09 -4.80 3.49
CA LEU A 33 8.38 -4.99 2.84
C LEU A 33 8.23 -5.10 1.32
N ASP A 34 7.22 -5.85 0.86
CA ASP A 34 6.95 -6.01 -0.56
C ASP A 34 6.41 -4.75 -1.23
N PHE A 35 5.49 -4.03 -0.58
CA PHE A 35 5.05 -2.72 -1.06
C PHE A 35 6.20 -1.72 -1.10
N THR A 36 7.12 -1.77 -0.13
CA THR A 36 8.30 -0.90 -0.12
C THR A 36 9.21 -1.21 -1.31
N LYS A 37 9.50 -2.49 -1.58
CA LYS A 37 10.26 -2.89 -2.79
C LYS A 37 9.57 -2.46 -4.08
N SER A 38 8.25 -2.56 -4.13
CA SER A 38 7.45 -2.08 -5.25
C SER A 38 7.66 -0.58 -5.49
N LEU A 39 7.64 0.22 -4.42
CA LEU A 39 7.86 1.66 -4.46
C LEU A 39 9.32 2.05 -4.74
N GLU A 40 10.29 1.23 -4.34
CA GLU A 40 11.70 1.41 -4.73
C GLU A 40 11.90 1.22 -6.24
N ILE A 41 11.15 0.30 -6.85
CA ILE A 41 11.19 0.06 -8.31
C ILE A 41 10.38 1.11 -9.07
N ASN A 42 9.17 1.40 -8.60
CA ASN A 42 8.31 2.42 -9.18
C ASN A 42 7.70 3.32 -8.08
N PRO A 43 8.35 4.45 -7.77
CA PRO A 43 7.87 5.37 -6.76
C PRO A 43 6.63 6.16 -7.19
N LYS A 44 6.15 5.97 -8.43
CA LYS A 44 4.90 6.54 -8.92
C LYS A 44 3.73 5.57 -8.80
N LEU A 45 3.93 4.39 -8.20
CA LEU A 45 2.88 3.40 -8.08
C LEU A 45 1.99 3.72 -6.87
N THR A 46 0.91 4.46 -7.12
CA THR A 46 0.06 4.95 -6.05
C THR A 46 -0.70 3.85 -5.32
N ASP A 47 -1.06 2.77 -6.01
CA ASP A 47 -1.64 1.57 -5.38
C ASP A 47 -0.73 0.97 -4.32
N ALA A 48 0.60 0.97 -4.52
CA ALA A 48 1.53 0.45 -3.52
C ALA A 48 1.58 1.34 -2.26
N TYR A 49 1.46 2.67 -2.40
CA TYR A 49 1.32 3.57 -1.25
C TYR A 49 0.02 3.29 -0.49
N PHE A 50 -1.12 3.17 -1.19
CA PHE A 50 -2.39 2.90 -0.54
C PHE A 50 -2.41 1.54 0.19
N ASN A 51 -1.94 0.48 -0.47
CA ASN A 51 -1.88 -0.85 0.14
C ASN A 51 -0.91 -0.89 1.33
N ARG A 52 0.22 -0.19 1.25
CA ARG A 52 1.16 -0.06 2.38
C ARG A 52 0.54 0.71 3.53
N ALA A 53 -0.22 1.78 3.26
CA ALA A 53 -0.95 2.51 4.28
C ALA A 53 -2.01 1.64 4.96
N ALA A 54 -2.76 0.83 4.21
CA ALA A 54 -3.70 -0.13 4.77
C ALA A 54 -3.00 -1.17 5.66
N ALA A 55 -1.85 -1.69 5.23
CA ALA A 55 -1.04 -2.60 6.05
C ALA A 55 -0.57 -1.93 7.36
N TYR A 56 -0.10 -0.68 7.30
CA TYR A 56 0.25 0.09 8.49
C TYR A 56 -0.96 0.35 9.41
N TYR A 57 -2.13 0.64 8.84
CA TYR A 57 -3.38 0.81 9.60
C TYR A 57 -3.73 -0.46 10.40
N GLN A 58 -3.63 -1.64 9.78
CA GLN A 58 -3.86 -2.91 10.47
C GLN A 58 -2.82 -3.19 11.56
N LYS A 59 -1.58 -2.71 11.37
CA LYS A 59 -0.53 -2.74 12.39
C LYS A 59 -0.67 -1.69 13.49
N GLN A 60 -1.70 -0.85 13.45
CA GLN A 60 -1.89 0.30 14.35
C GLN A 60 -0.78 1.37 14.23
N GLU A 61 -0.02 1.34 13.14
CA GLU A 61 1.04 2.29 12.82
C GLU A 61 0.46 3.49 12.05
N TYR A 62 -0.53 4.17 12.64
CA TYR A 62 -1.32 5.19 11.96
C TYR A 62 -0.49 6.37 11.46
N GLY A 63 0.62 6.70 12.13
CA GLY A 63 1.53 7.77 11.69
C GLY A 63 2.11 7.50 10.31
N LYS A 64 2.62 6.29 10.07
CA LYS A 64 3.19 5.88 8.77
C LYS A 64 2.10 5.74 7.70
N ALA A 65 0.94 5.20 8.08
CA ALA A 65 -0.21 5.14 7.19
C ALA A 65 -0.63 6.54 6.69
N TRP A 66 -0.62 7.54 7.56
CA TRP A 66 -0.93 8.93 7.20
C TRP A 66 0.06 9.51 6.19
N GLU A 67 1.35 9.25 6.35
CA GLU A 67 2.37 9.72 5.40
C GLU A 67 2.15 9.13 4.00
N ASP A 68 1.89 7.82 3.93
CA ASP A 68 1.65 7.12 2.67
C ASP A 68 0.35 7.57 2.00
N VAL A 69 -0.72 7.73 2.78
CA VAL A 69 -2.00 8.30 2.33
C VAL A 69 -1.82 9.71 1.76
N HIS A 70 -1.09 10.57 2.46
CA HIS A 70 -0.85 11.94 2.01
C HIS A 70 -0.05 11.96 0.70
N LYS A 71 0.93 11.06 0.57
CA LYS A 71 1.70 10.87 -0.66
C LYS A 71 0.80 10.41 -1.81
N ALA A 72 -0.08 9.43 -1.56
CA ALA A 72 -1.04 8.94 -2.54
C ALA A 72 -2.04 10.03 -2.98
N GLN A 73 -2.52 10.84 -2.03
CA GLN A 73 -3.42 11.96 -2.31
C GLN A 73 -2.75 13.04 -3.17
N SER A 74 -1.47 13.32 -2.91
CA SER A 74 -0.66 14.25 -3.71
C SER A 74 -0.46 13.78 -5.16
N MET A 75 -0.60 12.48 -5.41
CA MET A 75 -0.55 11.86 -6.74
C MET A 75 -1.94 11.73 -7.38
N GLU A 76 -2.93 12.46 -6.85
CA GLU A 76 -4.33 12.48 -7.29
C GLU A 76 -5.01 11.11 -7.29
N TYR A 77 -4.54 10.19 -6.44
CA TYR A 77 -5.22 8.90 -6.26
C TYR A 77 -6.47 9.08 -5.41
N GLN A 78 -7.57 8.50 -5.87
CA GLN A 78 -8.83 8.53 -5.16
C GLN A 78 -8.78 7.57 -3.96
N ILE A 79 -8.36 8.11 -2.83
CA ILE A 79 -8.43 7.44 -1.55
C ILE A 79 -9.86 7.60 -1.04
N SER A 80 -10.46 6.50 -0.60
CA SER A 80 -11.80 6.52 -0.02
C SER A 80 -11.84 7.50 1.16
N PRO A 81 -12.77 8.47 1.19
CA PRO A 81 -12.90 9.39 2.31
C PRO A 81 -13.23 8.66 3.61
N ASP A 82 -13.86 7.49 3.51
CA ASP A 82 -14.12 6.59 4.64
C ASP A 82 -12.82 6.09 5.28
N PHE A 83 -11.84 5.68 4.47
CA PHE A 83 -10.52 5.26 4.97
C PHE A 83 -9.77 6.41 5.65
N LEU A 84 -9.82 7.61 5.08
CA LEU A 84 -9.23 8.81 5.69
C LEU A 84 -9.85 9.11 7.06
N LYS A 85 -11.17 8.99 7.16
CA LYS A 85 -11.90 9.21 8.40
C LYS A 85 -11.56 8.14 9.44
N ALA A 86 -11.53 6.87 9.03
CA ALA A 86 -11.14 5.76 9.90
C ALA A 86 -9.70 5.91 10.42
N LEU A 87 -8.77 6.31 9.54
CA LEU A 87 -7.39 6.58 9.90
C LEU A 87 -7.27 7.78 10.87
N ARG A 88 -8.09 8.82 10.69
CA ARG A 88 -8.16 9.96 11.60
C ARG A 88 -8.62 9.55 12.99
N ASP A 89 -9.75 8.85 13.05
CA ASP A 89 -10.36 8.35 14.29
C ASP A 89 -9.41 7.42 15.04
N ALA A 90 -8.83 6.44 14.33
CA ALA A 90 -7.89 5.48 14.89
C ALA A 90 -6.57 6.13 15.35
N SER A 91 -6.11 7.19 14.67
CA SER A 91 -4.92 7.93 15.08
C SER A 91 -5.10 8.79 16.34
N GLY A 92 -6.34 8.93 16.85
CA GLY A 92 -6.62 9.68 18.08
C GLY A 92 -6.25 11.16 18.02
N ARG A 93 -6.07 11.73 16.82
CA ARG A 93 -5.65 13.13 16.61
C ARG A 93 -6.73 14.17 16.91
N GLU A 94 -7.90 13.73 17.39
CA GLU A 94 -8.96 14.60 17.90
C GLU A 94 -9.03 14.49 19.41
N ARG A 95 -8.27 15.36 20.09
CA ARG A 95 -8.62 15.88 21.42
C ARG A 95 -8.52 17.40 21.39
#